data_AF-A0A942FAN9-F1
#
_entry.id   AF-A0A942FAN9-F1
#
_cell.length_a   1.000
_cell.length_b   1.000
_cell.length_c   1.000
_cell.angle_alpha   90.00
_cell.angle_beta   90.00
_cell.angle_gamma   90.00
#
_symmetry.space_group_name_H-M   'P 1'
#
loop_
_entity.id
_entity.type
_entity.pdbx_description
1 polymer ?
#
loop_
_entity_poly.entity_id
_entity_poly.type
_entity_poly.pdbx_seq_one_letter_code
_entity_poly.pdbx_strand_id
1 'polypeptide(L)' 'MPKQLPNDWLLLITTLPTKNATARMRLWRAIKAHGCATLRDGAYLLPAQPRTEHALARLAADTTEAGGGAHL' A
#
# COMPACT_ATOMS: atom_id res chain seq x y z
N MET A 1 29.59 0.72 1.72
CA MET A 1 28.76 1.66 2.50
C MET A 1 27.61 0.88 3.11
N PRO A 2 27.45 0.81 4.44
CA PRO A 2 26.30 0.13 5.03
C PRO A 2 25.02 0.88 4.61
N LYS A 3 24.07 0.16 4.03
CA LYS A 3 22.76 0.71 3.68
C LYS A 3 22.00 0.93 4.99
N GLN A 4 21.95 2.17 5.47
CA GLN A 4 21.11 2.56 6.60
C GLN A 4 19.70 2.08 6.31
N LEU A 5 19.19 1.20 7.17
CA LEU A 5 17.80 0.80 7.13
C LEU A 5 16.96 2.01 7.55
N PRO A 6 15.81 2.24 6.91
CA PRO A 6 14.91 3.30 7.34
C PRO A 6 14.53 3.10 8.82
N ASN A 7 14.59 4.17 9.60
CA ASN A 7 14.20 4.14 11.01
C ASN A 7 12.68 4.02 11.18
N ASP A 8 11.91 4.46 10.17
CA ASP A 8 10.45 4.49 10.18
C ASP A 8 9.87 3.72 8.99
N TRP A 9 8.75 3.06 9.21
CA TRP A 9 8.06 2.20 8.24
C TRP A 9 6.58 2.56 8.16
N LEU A 10 6.01 2.43 6.96
CA LEU A 10 4.59 2.64 6.69
C LEU A 10 3.92 1.31 6.41
N LEU A 11 2.79 1.07 7.07
CA LEU A 11 1.98 -0.13 6.91
C LEU A 11 0.59 0.24 6.39
N LEU A 12 0.31 -0.11 5.14
CA LEU A 12 -1.04 0.02 4.58
C LEU A 12 -1.77 -1.32 4.70
N ILE A 13 -2.88 -1.35 5.44
CA ILE A 13 -3.81 -2.48 5.53
C ILE A 13 -5.06 -2.14 4.73
N THR A 14 -5.43 -3.03 3.81
CA THR A 14 -6.58 -2.85 2.94
C THR A 14 -7.51 -4.05 2.99
N THR A 15 -8.80 -3.79 2.85
CA THR A 15 -9.84 -4.78 2.63
C THR A 15 -10.61 -4.36 1.40
N LEU A 16 -10.73 -5.24 0.41
CA LEU A 16 -11.48 -4.97 -0.82
C LEU A 16 -12.56 -6.03 -0.99
N PRO A 17 -13.80 -5.64 -1.37
CA PRO A 17 -14.84 -6.60 -1.70
C PRO A 17 -14.40 -7.52 -2.84
N THR A 18 -14.65 -8.82 -2.73
CA THR A 18 -14.25 -9.84 -3.72
C THR A 18 -14.76 -9.55 -5.12
N LYS A 19 -15.91 -8.86 -5.22
CA LYS A 19 -16.54 -8.40 -6.48
C LYS A 19 -15.75 -7.32 -7.23
N ASN A 20 -14.80 -6.63 -6.59
CA ASN A 20 -14.01 -5.55 -7.20
C ASN A 20 -12.58 -6.00 -7.54
N ALA A 21 -12.47 -7.02 -8.41
CA ALA A 21 -11.19 -7.60 -8.84
C ALA A 21 -10.26 -6.55 -9.50
N THR A 22 -10.84 -5.59 -10.23
CA THR A 22 -10.08 -4.50 -10.88
C THR A 22 -9.40 -3.58 -9.87
N ALA A 23 -10.08 -3.18 -8.79
CA ALA A 23 -9.48 -2.38 -7.73
C ALA A 23 -8.31 -3.11 -7.06
N ARG A 24 -8.48 -4.41 -6.76
CA ARG A 24 -7.41 -5.24 -6.17
C ARG A 24 -6.19 -5.34 -7.08
N MET A 25 -6.40 -5.52 -8.39
CA MET A 25 -5.29 -5.53 -9.36
C MET A 25 -4.60 -4.18 -9.47
N ARG A 26 -5.34 -3.07 -9.45
CA ARG A 26 -4.75 -1.71 -9.49
C ARG A 26 -3.91 -1.44 -8.26
N LEU A 27 -4.46 -1.70 -7.07
CA LEU A 27 -3.75 -1.59 -5.79
C LEU A 27 -2.46 -2.41 -5.81
N TRP A 28 -2.56 -3.69 -6.18
CA TRP A 28 -1.40 -4.58 -6.27
C TRP A 28 -0.31 -4.09 -7.23
N ARG A 29 -0.71 -3.62 -8.42
CA ARG A 29 0.23 -3.11 -9.43
C ARG A 29 0.94 -1.84 -8.96
N ALA A 30 0.20 -0.91 -8.36
CA ALA A 30 0.78 0.33 -7.84
C ALA A 30 1.78 0.04 -6.72
N ILE A 31 1.42 -0.83 -5.78
CA ILE A 31 2.28 -1.26 -4.67
C ILE A 31 3.57 -1.90 -5.18
N LYS A 32 3.49 -2.79 -6.17
CA LYS A 32 4.68 -3.36 -6.82
C LYS A 32 5.56 -2.31 -7.48
N ALA A 33 4.97 -1.31 -8.14
CA ALA A 33 5.72 -0.24 -8.79
C ALA A 33 6.51 0.64 -7.79
N HIS A 34 6.05 0.72 -6.54
CA HIS A 34 6.74 1.45 -5.47
C HIS A 34 7.81 0.62 -4.73
N GLY A 35 8.05 -0.64 -5.12
CA GLY A 35 9.03 -1.50 -4.45
C GLY A 35 8.56 -2.01 -3.09
N CYS A 36 7.25 -2.03 -2.86
CA CYS A 36 6.63 -2.42 -1.60
C CYS A 36 6.72 -3.93 -1.37
N ALA A 37 7.03 -4.33 -0.14
CA ALA A 37 6.93 -5.72 0.27
C ALA A 37 5.49 -6.04 0.69
N THR A 38 5.00 -7.18 0.23
CA THR A 38 3.66 -7.68 0.61
C THR A 38 3.80 -8.59 1.81
N LEU A 39 3.13 -8.26 2.91
CA LEU A 39 3.14 -9.09 4.11
C LEU A 39 2.15 -10.25 3.97
N ARG A 40 0.85 -9.95 3.79
CA ARG A 40 -0.25 -10.92 3.61
C ARG A 40 -1.59 -10.20 3.37
N ASP A 41 -2.55 -10.83 2.68
CA ASP A 41 -4.00 -10.48 2.65
C ASP A 41 -4.36 -8.98 2.73
N GLY A 42 -3.72 -8.15 1.90
CA GLY A 42 -4.01 -6.70 1.84
C GLY A 42 -3.16 -5.81 2.76
N ALA A 43 -2.16 -6.36 3.45
CA ALA A 43 -1.17 -5.64 4.23
C ALA A 43 0.14 -5.43 3.46
N TYR A 44 0.62 -4.19 3.44
CA TYR A 44 1.70 -3.71 2.59
C TYR A 44 2.66 -2.81 3.34
N LEU A 45 3.97 -3.07 3.25
CA LEU A 45 4.99 -2.39 4.05
C LEU A 45 6.05 -1.71 3.18
N LEU A 46 6.34 -0.45 3.50
CA LEU A 46 7.37 0.37 2.83
C LEU A 46 8.22 1.16 3.82
N PRO A 47 9.48 1.47 3.47
CA PRO A 47 10.24 2.53 4.12
C PRO A 47 9.44 3.84 4.13
N ALA A 48 9.38 4.52 5.28
CA ALA A 48 8.80 5.86 5.36
C ALA A 48 9.71 6.86 4.62
N GLN A 49 9.18 7.40 3.54
CA GLN A 49 9.79 8.45 2.73
C GLN A 49 8.65 9.34 2.21
N PRO A 50 8.86 10.65 2.00
CA PRO A 50 7.80 11.55 1.55
C PRO A 50 7.05 11.06 0.29
N ARG A 51 7.76 10.39 -0.62
CA ARG A 51 7.19 9.80 -1.84
C ARG A 51 6.32 8.56 -1.56
N THR A 52 6.74 7.69 -0.64
CA THR A 52 5.98 6.47 -0.30
C THR A 52 4.79 6.80 0.58
N GLU A 53 4.89 7.79 1.47
CA GLU A 53 3.78 8.33 2.26
C GLU A 53 2.65 8.82 1.37
N HIS A 54 2.96 9.70 0.41
CA HIS A 54 1.95 10.24 -0.51
C HIS A 54 1.33 9.14 -1.38
N ALA A 55 2.14 8.19 -1.84
CA ALA A 55 1.65 7.05 -2.61
C ALA A 55 0.69 6.16 -1.80
N LEU A 56 1.01 5.88 -0.53
CA LEU A 56 0.17 5.05 0.33
C LEU A 56 -1.11 5.74 0.73
N ALA A 57 -1.06 7.03 1.05
CA ALA A 57 -2.24 7.82 1.30
C ALA A 57 -3.20 7.81 0.09
N ARG A 58 -2.65 7.93 -1.13
CA ARG A 58 -3.46 7.85 -2.35
C ARG A 58 -4.08 6.47 -2.55
N LEU A 59 -3.32 5.40 -2.34
CA LEU A 59 -3.82 4.03 -2.44
C LEU A 59 -4.89 3.71 -1.39
N ALA A 60 -4.78 4.27 -0.19
CA ALA A 60 -5.80 4.16 0.85
C ALA A 60 -7.11 4.85 0.42
N ALA A 61 -7.01 6.06 -0.14
CA ALA A 61 -8.15 6.79 -0.67
C ALA A 61 -8.82 6.04 -1.84
N ASP A 62 -8.04 5.59 -2.83
CA ASP A 62 -8.54 4.82 -3.97
C ASP A 62 -9.21 3.50 -3.54
N THR A 63 -8.70 2.86 -2.49
CA THR A 63 -9.29 1.65 -1.90
C THR A 63 -10.63 1.95 -1.25
N THR A 64 -10.73 3.08 -0.55
CA THR A 64 -11.97 3.53 0.10
C THR A 64 -13.03 3.92 -0.93
N GLU A 65 -12.66 4.66 -1.99
CA GLU A 65 -13.55 4.98 -3.11
C GLU A 65 -14.05 3.74 -3.85
N ALA A 66 -13.22 2.68 -3.93
CA ALA A 66 -13.60 1.41 -4.51
C ALA A 66 -14.58 0.58 -3.64
N GLY A 67 -15.04 1.12 -2.51
CA GLY A 67 -15.94 0.48 -1.56
C GLY A 67 -15.25 -0.51 -0.63
N GLY A 68 -13.93 -0.39 -0.46
CA GLY A 68 -13.13 -1.14 0.50
C GLY A 68 -12.83 -0.34 1.78
N GLY A 69 -12.08 -0.96 2.69
CA GLY A 69 -11.51 -0.29 3.86
C GLY A 69 -9.99 -0.17 3.73
N ALA A 70 -9.42 0.93 4.22
CA ALA A 70 -7.97 1.15 4.24
C ALA A 70 -7.53 1.84 5.55
N HIS A 71 -6.39 1.39 6.09
CA HIS A 71 -5.73 1.96 7.26
C HIS A 71 -4.24 2.10 6.96
N LEU A 72 -3.69 3.30 7.22
CA LEU A 72 -2.28 3.64 7.03
C LEU A 72 -1.63 3.94 8.38
#